data_AF-A0A925QUG2-F1
#
_entry.id   AF-A0A925QUG2-F1
#
_cell.length_a   1.000
_cell.length_b   1.000
_cell.length_c   1.000
_cell.angle_alpha   90.00
_cell.angle_beta   90.00
_cell.angle_gamma   90.00
#
_symmetry.space_group_name_H-M   'P 1'
#
loop_
_entity.id
_entity.type
_entity.pdbx_description
1 polymer ?
#
loop_
_entity_poly.entity_id
_entity_poly.type
_entity_poly.pdbx_seq_one_letter_code
_entity_poly.pdbx_strand_id
1 'polypeptide(L)'
;MLPSSNIPIPLDPSFLLRHSREQTEIELRRIVCSVKFELLEKENAVRLLGPEMSYHEADPYLHKRLGEMLLEPREILTYTSRAERIDICFEDSWTGYFIAELLDECNELTIIHLDDHTDLMATLLCVSDNVLVDPTSGALFDPMCSGSWRSAIHSGALNIGNYLTPLYYSGSSIHIRHLNNVSGRGAFSWIVREPCHYDLLPGRKFAAIAKVDSPGPNVVGSYYVSSDPDTLFITEPSARVIIHIDLDYFINDFNGASCGAAYVPDVSLRDNAINKLQRFFDALINSNIEVARWIIATSPGFCSAYHWEWLLKQLEQRIAAYDHRETRGIIKI
;
A
#
# COMPACT_ATOMS: atom_id res chain seq x y z
N MET A 1 -0.53 -14.76 -17.85
CA MET A 1 0.75 -15.43 -18.17
C MET A 1 1.79 -14.82 -17.26
N LEU A 2 2.51 -15.62 -16.47
CA LEU A 2 3.64 -15.13 -15.69
C LEU A 2 4.74 -14.64 -16.66
N PRO A 3 5.38 -13.48 -16.42
CA PRO A 3 6.46 -13.02 -17.28
C PRO A 3 7.58 -14.07 -17.28
N SER A 4 7.96 -14.51 -18.48
CA SER A 4 8.73 -15.74 -18.70
C SER A 4 10.25 -15.62 -18.46
N SER A 5 10.74 -14.61 -17.72
CA SER A 5 12.12 -14.60 -17.23
C SER A 5 12.35 -13.48 -16.22
N ASN A 6 12.18 -13.76 -14.93
CA ASN A 6 12.74 -12.89 -13.88
C ASN A 6 14.26 -13.05 -13.90
N ILE A 7 14.95 -11.99 -14.30
CA ILE A 7 16.40 -11.87 -14.33
C ILE A 7 16.91 -12.02 -12.89
N PRO A 8 17.83 -12.96 -12.62
CA PRO A 8 18.46 -13.08 -11.31
C PRO A 8 19.21 -11.80 -10.91
N ILE A 9 19.08 -11.42 -9.65
CA ILE A 9 19.79 -10.30 -9.04
C ILE A 9 21.07 -10.86 -8.39
N PRO A 10 22.27 -10.43 -8.82
CA PRO A 10 23.52 -10.91 -8.24
C PRO A 10 23.63 -10.58 -6.75
N LEU A 11 24.15 -11.53 -5.97
CA LEU A 11 24.49 -11.39 -4.56
C LEU A 11 25.99 -11.13 -4.39
N ASP A 12 26.39 -10.51 -3.27
CA ASP A 12 27.80 -10.33 -2.94
C ASP A 12 28.52 -11.68 -2.70
N PRO A 13 29.50 -12.07 -3.55
CA PRO A 13 30.24 -13.31 -3.36
C PRO A 13 30.99 -13.34 -2.02
N SER A 14 31.44 -12.19 -1.51
CA SER A 14 32.18 -12.10 -0.25
C SER A 14 31.30 -12.38 0.96
N PHE A 15 30.01 -12.01 0.88
CA PHE A 15 29.01 -12.39 1.86
C PHE A 15 28.74 -13.90 1.82
N LEU A 16 28.50 -14.46 0.63
CA LEU A 16 28.20 -15.88 0.44
C LEU A 16 29.33 -16.81 0.91
N LEU A 17 30.60 -16.39 0.78
CA LEU A 17 31.75 -17.14 1.29
C LEU A 17 31.83 -17.19 2.82
N ARG A 18 31.22 -16.22 3.52
CA ARG A 18 31.31 -16.07 4.98
C ARG A 18 30.09 -16.57 5.73
N HIS A 19 28.98 -16.79 5.04
CA HIS A 19 27.69 -17.11 5.64
C HIS A 19 27.13 -18.41 5.09
N SER A 20 26.37 -19.12 5.93
CA SER A 20 25.61 -20.28 5.49
C SER A 20 24.46 -19.89 4.57
N ARG A 21 23.89 -20.89 3.90
CA ARG A 21 22.65 -20.73 3.12
C ARG A 21 21.53 -20.12 3.97
N GLU A 22 21.31 -20.65 5.17
CA GLU A 22 20.27 -20.19 6.09
C GLU A 22 20.47 -18.72 6.49
N GLN A 23 21.70 -18.32 6.81
CA GLN A 23 22.03 -16.93 7.12
C GLN A 23 21.79 -16.00 5.92
N THR A 24 22.10 -16.46 4.71
CA THR A 24 21.83 -15.74 3.47
C THR A 24 20.32 -15.57 3.25
N GLU A 25 19.53 -16.62 3.47
CA GLU A 25 18.07 -16.56 3.36
C GLU A 25 17.44 -15.65 4.41
N ILE A 26 17.95 -15.64 5.65
CA ILE A 26 17.51 -14.71 6.71
C ILE A 26 17.76 -13.27 6.28
N GLU A 27 18.95 -12.97 5.75
CA GLU A 27 19.28 -11.62 5.31
C GLU A 27 18.46 -11.22 4.08
N LEU A 28 18.28 -12.11 3.10
CA LEU A 28 17.38 -11.88 1.97
C LEU A 28 15.95 -11.59 2.42
N ARG A 29 15.41 -12.34 3.38
CA ARG A 29 14.05 -12.09 3.93
C ARG A 29 13.92 -10.70 4.56
N ARG A 30 14.98 -10.17 5.18
CA ARG A 30 14.97 -8.79 5.70
C ARG A 30 14.93 -7.75 4.58
N ILE A 31 15.56 -8.04 3.44
CA ILE A 31 15.64 -7.14 2.29
C ILE A 31 14.36 -7.19 1.45
N VAL A 32 13.90 -8.39 1.10
CA VAL A 32 12.76 -8.56 0.17
C VAL A 32 11.41 -8.63 0.88
N CYS A 33 11.40 -8.81 2.21
CA CYS A 33 10.22 -8.80 3.06
C CYS A 33 9.12 -9.78 2.58
N SER A 34 7.95 -9.28 2.20
CA SER A 34 6.79 -10.06 1.76
C SER A 34 6.87 -10.50 0.29
N VAL A 35 8.05 -10.95 -0.15
CA VAL A 35 8.31 -11.37 -1.53
C VAL A 35 8.89 -12.78 -1.53
N LYS A 36 8.34 -13.66 -2.36
CA LYS A 36 8.89 -15.00 -2.59
C LYS A 36 10.19 -14.88 -3.37
N PHE A 37 11.18 -15.69 -3.00
CA PHE A 37 12.45 -15.70 -3.72
C PHE A 37 13.05 -17.10 -3.81
N GLU A 38 13.91 -17.29 -4.80
CA GLU A 38 14.75 -18.46 -5.01
C GLU A 38 16.22 -18.06 -4.93
N LEU A 39 16.99 -18.75 -4.09
CA LEU A 39 18.44 -18.60 -4.03
C LEU A 39 19.11 -19.51 -5.07
N LEU A 40 19.80 -18.90 -6.03
CA LEU A 40 20.52 -19.55 -7.11
C LEU A 40 22.00 -19.65 -6.77
N GLU A 41 22.37 -20.64 -5.95
CA GLU A 41 23.72 -20.78 -5.38
C GLU A 41 24.83 -20.86 -6.46
N LYS A 42 24.57 -21.57 -7.56
CA LYS A 42 25.56 -21.72 -8.65
C LYS A 42 25.83 -20.41 -9.39
N GLU A 43 24.86 -19.50 -9.36
CA GLU A 43 24.92 -18.21 -10.04
C GLU A 43 25.29 -17.08 -9.07
N ASN A 44 25.42 -17.37 -7.77
CA ASN A 44 25.54 -16.39 -6.71
C ASN A 44 24.48 -15.28 -6.84
N ALA A 45 23.22 -15.68 -7.04
CA ALA A 45 22.13 -14.76 -7.35
C ALA A 45 20.84 -15.10 -6.60
N VAL A 46 19.92 -14.15 -6.51
CA VAL A 46 18.55 -14.34 -6.03
C VAL A 46 17.56 -14.02 -7.15
N ARG A 47 16.52 -14.84 -7.30
CA ARG A 47 15.41 -14.58 -8.22
C ARG A 47 14.16 -14.28 -7.41
N LEU A 48 13.53 -13.12 -7.66
CA LEU A 48 12.21 -12.83 -7.10
C LEU A 48 11.16 -13.65 -7.84
N LEU A 49 10.18 -14.16 -7.11
CA LEU A 49 9.11 -15.02 -7.62
C LEU A 49 7.73 -14.37 -7.51
N GLY A 50 7.70 -13.05 -7.28
CA GLY A 50 6.48 -12.31 -6.98
C GLY A 50 6.16 -12.25 -5.49
N PRO A 51 5.02 -11.67 -5.11
CA PRO A 51 4.66 -11.42 -3.72
C PRO A 51 4.42 -12.73 -2.96
N GLU A 52 4.77 -12.71 -1.67
CA GLU A 52 4.40 -13.75 -0.73
C GLU A 52 2.95 -13.55 -0.32
N MET A 53 2.16 -14.61 -0.35
CA MET A 53 0.70 -14.57 -0.10
C MET A 53 0.29 -15.58 0.97
N SER A 54 1.24 -16.22 1.65
CA SER A 54 0.97 -17.24 2.68
C SER A 54 0.17 -16.71 3.87
N TYR A 55 0.23 -15.40 4.15
CA TYR A 55 -0.58 -14.79 5.21
C TYR A 55 -2.09 -14.86 4.92
N HIS A 56 -2.52 -15.09 3.68
CA HIS A 56 -3.93 -15.35 3.33
C HIS A 56 -4.48 -16.59 4.03
N GLU A 57 -3.62 -17.56 4.35
CA GLU A 57 -4.00 -18.77 5.08
C GLU A 57 -4.42 -18.48 6.53
N ALA A 58 -4.22 -17.25 7.02
CA ALA A 58 -4.72 -16.82 8.32
C ALA A 58 -6.26 -16.78 8.37
N ASP A 59 -6.93 -16.54 7.24
CA ASP A 59 -8.38 -16.34 7.19
C ASP A 59 -9.16 -17.60 6.73
N PRO A 60 -9.84 -18.31 7.65
CA PRO A 60 -10.62 -19.49 7.26
C PRO A 60 -11.88 -19.17 6.45
N TYR A 61 -12.30 -17.89 6.37
CA TYR A 61 -13.48 -17.48 5.61
C TYR A 61 -13.17 -17.09 4.17
N LEU A 62 -11.89 -16.88 3.84
CA LEU A 62 -11.45 -16.37 2.54
C LEU A 62 -11.93 -17.23 1.37
N HIS A 63 -11.68 -18.55 1.42
CA HIS A 63 -12.10 -19.46 0.34
C HIS A 63 -13.60 -19.45 0.07
N LYS A 64 -14.41 -19.41 1.15
CA LYS A 64 -15.86 -19.31 1.01
C LYS A 64 -16.24 -18.01 0.33
N ARG A 65 -15.64 -16.89 0.75
CA ARG A 65 -15.94 -15.56 0.20
C ARG A 65 -15.56 -15.46 -1.27
N LEU A 66 -14.40 -15.98 -1.66
CA LEU A 66 -13.98 -16.04 -3.06
C LEU A 66 -14.97 -16.84 -3.90
N GLY A 67 -15.47 -17.98 -3.39
CA GLY A 67 -16.51 -18.77 -4.05
C GLY A 67 -17.82 -18.01 -4.24
N GLU A 68 -18.25 -17.22 -3.25
CA GLU A 68 -19.43 -16.34 -3.36
C GLU A 68 -19.22 -15.24 -4.42
N MET A 69 -17.98 -14.76 -4.59
CA MET A 69 -17.59 -13.77 -5.60
C MET A 69 -17.28 -14.40 -6.97
N LEU A 70 -17.37 -15.73 -7.11
CA LEU A 70 -16.99 -16.48 -8.31
C LEU A 70 -15.51 -16.29 -8.71
N LEU A 71 -14.63 -16.20 -7.71
CA LEU A 71 -13.18 -16.03 -7.88
C LEU A 71 -12.42 -17.27 -7.42
N GLU A 72 -11.31 -17.55 -8.09
CA GLU A 72 -10.34 -18.57 -7.71
C GLU A 72 -9.25 -18.00 -6.78
N PRO A 73 -8.63 -18.81 -5.89
CA PRO A 73 -7.56 -18.33 -5.00
C PRO A 73 -6.38 -17.65 -5.70
N ARG A 74 -6.05 -18.09 -6.93
CA ARG A 74 -4.98 -17.47 -7.73
C ARG A 74 -5.29 -16.04 -8.17
N GLU A 75 -6.56 -15.65 -8.13
CA GLU A 75 -7.01 -14.33 -8.57
C GLU A 75 -6.89 -13.30 -7.44
N ILE A 76 -6.60 -13.73 -6.20
CA ILE A 76 -6.53 -12.81 -5.06
C ILE A 76 -5.55 -11.68 -5.32
N LEU A 77 -4.33 -12.03 -5.75
CA LEU A 77 -3.29 -11.06 -6.08
C LEU A 77 -3.71 -10.08 -7.17
N THR A 78 -4.54 -10.48 -8.13
CA THR A 78 -4.87 -9.66 -9.31
C THR A 78 -6.23 -8.99 -9.23
N TYR A 79 -7.00 -9.27 -8.19
CA TYR A 79 -8.36 -8.78 -8.10
C TYR A 79 -8.35 -7.26 -7.96
N THR A 80 -8.93 -6.63 -8.97
CA THR A 80 -9.19 -5.20 -9.02
C THR A 80 -10.59 -5.02 -9.61
N SER A 81 -11.33 -4.06 -9.09
CA SER A 81 -12.65 -3.68 -9.59
C SER A 81 -12.76 -2.17 -9.56
N ARG A 82 -13.51 -1.63 -10.51
CA ARG A 82 -13.69 -0.20 -10.69
C ARG A 82 -15.17 0.14 -10.82
N ALA A 83 -15.62 1.08 -10.00
CA ALA A 83 -16.89 1.75 -10.13
C ALA A 83 -16.68 3.24 -10.43
N GLU A 84 -17.76 4.01 -10.51
CA GLU A 84 -17.72 5.43 -10.86
C GLU A 84 -16.85 6.27 -9.91
N ARG A 85 -16.90 5.99 -8.60
CA ARG A 85 -16.20 6.76 -7.54
C ARG A 85 -15.25 5.93 -6.68
N ILE A 86 -15.43 4.61 -6.69
CA ILE A 86 -14.76 3.65 -5.80
C ILE A 86 -13.97 2.66 -6.66
N ASP A 87 -12.70 2.50 -6.36
CA ASP A 87 -11.89 1.36 -6.80
C ASP A 87 -11.75 0.38 -5.63
N ILE A 88 -11.77 -0.91 -5.95
CA ILE A 88 -11.58 -1.99 -4.98
C ILE A 88 -10.44 -2.88 -5.45
N CYS A 89 -9.54 -3.23 -4.53
CA CYS A 89 -8.55 -4.28 -4.72
C CYS A 89 -8.52 -5.17 -3.48
N PHE A 90 -7.91 -6.35 -3.59
CA PHE A 90 -7.64 -7.14 -2.40
C PHE A 90 -6.35 -6.73 -1.70
N GLU A 91 -5.30 -6.42 -2.45
CA GLU A 91 -3.97 -6.06 -1.93
C GLU A 91 -3.70 -4.56 -2.08
N ASP A 92 -3.22 -3.89 -1.03
CA ASP A 92 -2.94 -2.44 -1.02
C ASP A 92 -1.92 -2.04 -2.07
N SER A 93 -1.05 -2.97 -2.47
CA SER A 93 -0.08 -2.75 -3.54
C SER A 93 -0.71 -2.26 -4.85
N TRP A 94 -1.99 -2.57 -5.11
CA TRP A 94 -2.73 -2.06 -6.28
C TRP A 94 -3.27 -0.65 -6.12
N THR A 95 -3.21 -0.06 -4.93
CA THR A 95 -3.62 1.34 -4.73
C THR A 95 -2.82 2.28 -5.62
N GLY A 96 -1.51 2.04 -5.78
CA GLY A 96 -0.68 2.80 -6.72
C GLY A 96 -1.10 2.65 -8.19
N TYR A 97 -1.62 1.49 -8.59
CA TYR A 97 -2.16 1.27 -9.94
C TYR A 97 -3.33 2.21 -10.24
N PHE A 98 -4.22 2.43 -9.27
CA PHE A 98 -5.34 3.35 -9.41
C PHE A 98 -4.90 4.82 -9.34
N ILE A 99 -3.99 5.15 -8.42
CA ILE A 99 -3.46 6.51 -8.26
C ILE A 99 -2.74 6.97 -9.54
N ALA A 100 -1.99 6.08 -10.21
CA ALA A 100 -1.26 6.41 -11.43
C ALA A 100 -2.15 7.07 -12.50
N GLU A 101 -3.38 6.60 -12.68
CA GLU A 101 -4.33 7.17 -13.65
C GLU A 101 -4.83 8.56 -13.27
N LEU A 102 -4.64 8.97 -12.01
CA LEU A 102 -5.09 10.25 -11.45
C LEU A 102 -3.93 11.23 -11.26
N LEU A 103 -2.68 10.82 -11.50
CA LEU A 103 -1.51 11.66 -11.36
C LEU A 103 -1.28 12.60 -12.56
N ASP A 104 -1.87 12.31 -13.72
CA ASP A 104 -1.46 12.88 -15.03
C ASP A 104 -1.69 14.41 -15.22
N GLU A 105 -2.13 15.14 -14.18
CA GLU A 105 -2.47 16.56 -14.28
C GLU A 105 -2.24 17.39 -12.99
N CYS A 106 -1.69 16.79 -11.91
CA CYS A 106 -1.56 17.48 -10.62
C CYS A 106 -0.11 17.65 -10.18
N ASN A 107 0.29 18.89 -9.92
CA ASN A 107 1.58 19.19 -9.29
C ASN A 107 1.64 18.72 -7.82
N GLU A 108 0.48 18.51 -7.20
CA GLU A 108 0.34 18.19 -5.79
C GLU A 108 -0.84 17.23 -5.57
N LEU A 109 -0.61 16.16 -4.80
CA LEU A 109 -1.61 15.15 -4.46
C LEU A 109 -1.60 14.88 -2.96
N THR A 110 -2.77 14.91 -2.33
CA THR A 110 -2.96 14.47 -0.94
C THR A 110 -3.64 13.12 -0.94
N ILE A 111 -3.05 12.17 -0.23
CA ILE A 111 -3.65 10.85 0.02
C ILE A 111 -3.97 10.77 1.50
N ILE A 112 -5.25 10.70 1.82
CA ILE A 112 -5.72 10.32 3.15
C ILE A 112 -5.68 8.80 3.19
N HIS A 113 -4.80 8.24 4.00
CA HIS A 113 -4.50 6.81 4.07
C HIS A 113 -4.99 6.28 5.42
N LEU A 114 -6.02 5.44 5.41
CA LEU A 114 -6.56 4.78 6.59
C LEU A 114 -5.99 3.37 6.61
N ASP A 115 -5.07 3.12 7.54
CA ASP A 115 -4.30 1.89 7.63
C ASP A 115 -3.70 1.79 9.04
N ASP A 116 -3.33 0.59 9.48
CA ASP A 116 -2.51 0.43 10.69
C ASP A 116 -1.00 0.41 10.41
N HIS A 117 -0.63 0.18 9.15
CA HIS A 117 0.73 0.14 8.65
C HIS A 117 1.10 1.42 7.91
N THR A 118 2.40 1.67 7.75
CA THR A 118 2.84 2.92 7.12
C THR A 118 2.98 2.83 5.61
N ASP A 119 3.26 1.64 5.07
CA ASP A 119 3.50 1.34 3.65
C ASP A 119 4.59 2.17 2.94
N LEU A 120 5.54 2.68 3.73
CA LEU A 120 6.66 3.51 3.30
C LEU A 120 8.01 2.78 3.36
N MET A 121 8.02 1.44 3.36
CA MET A 121 9.29 0.70 3.33
C MET A 121 10.06 0.98 2.03
N ALA A 122 11.34 0.64 2.03
CA ALA A 122 12.11 0.64 0.80
C ALA A 122 11.49 -0.33 -0.23
N THR A 123 11.54 0.06 -1.50
CA THR A 123 11.12 -0.78 -2.61
C THR A 123 12.27 -1.67 -3.07
N LEU A 124 12.00 -2.65 -3.94
CA LEU A 124 13.06 -3.35 -4.68
C LEU A 124 13.30 -2.73 -6.07
N LEU A 125 12.66 -1.61 -6.39
CA LEU A 125 12.97 -0.82 -7.59
C LEU A 125 14.36 -0.18 -7.44
N CYS A 126 15.22 -0.37 -8.44
CA CYS A 126 16.53 0.26 -8.47
C CYS A 126 16.43 1.71 -8.95
N VAL A 127 17.27 2.59 -8.39
CA VAL A 127 17.44 3.98 -8.85
C VAL A 127 18.66 4.07 -9.75
N SER A 128 18.47 4.47 -11.01
CA SER A 128 19.54 4.74 -11.98
C SER A 128 19.27 6.10 -12.63
N ASP A 129 20.19 7.05 -12.57
CA ASP A 129 20.03 8.38 -13.20
C ASP A 129 18.68 9.07 -12.94
N ASN A 130 18.18 8.96 -11.70
CA ASN A 130 16.86 9.46 -11.24
C ASN A 130 15.63 8.75 -11.84
N VAL A 131 15.81 7.68 -12.61
CA VAL A 131 14.71 6.80 -13.03
C VAL A 131 14.63 5.55 -12.16
N LEU A 132 13.41 5.05 -11.98
CA LEU A 132 13.16 3.78 -11.31
C LEU A 132 13.20 2.64 -12.32
N VAL A 133 13.83 1.53 -11.95
CA VAL A 133 14.02 0.36 -12.81
C VAL A 133 13.68 -0.90 -12.02
N ASP A 134 12.82 -1.76 -12.56
CA ASP A 134 12.59 -3.08 -11.99
C ASP A 134 13.83 -3.97 -12.27
N PRO A 135 14.57 -4.41 -11.23
CA PRO A 135 15.80 -5.17 -11.42
C PRO A 135 15.57 -6.58 -12.01
N THR A 136 14.34 -7.09 -11.97
CA THR A 136 13.98 -8.43 -12.45
C THR A 136 13.67 -8.45 -13.93
N SER A 137 13.29 -7.32 -14.53
CA SER A 137 12.94 -7.21 -15.94
C SER A 137 13.82 -6.23 -16.72
N GLY A 138 14.52 -5.34 -16.01
CA GLY A 138 15.21 -4.19 -16.58
C GLY A 138 14.26 -3.11 -17.11
N ALA A 139 12.95 -3.26 -16.92
CA ALA A 139 11.95 -2.31 -17.39
C ALA A 139 11.98 -1.04 -16.53
N LEU A 140 11.75 0.12 -17.18
CA LEU A 140 11.52 1.37 -16.48
C LEU A 140 10.20 1.29 -15.70
N PHE A 141 10.24 1.78 -14.46
CA PHE A 141 9.06 1.98 -13.65
C PHE A 141 8.69 3.46 -13.66
N ASP A 142 7.50 3.75 -14.15
CA ASP A 142 6.91 5.09 -14.10
C ASP A 142 5.75 5.09 -13.08
N PRO A 143 5.85 5.84 -11.97
CA PRO A 143 4.78 5.95 -10.98
C PRO A 143 3.45 6.48 -11.55
N MET A 144 3.48 7.15 -12.71
CA MET A 144 2.29 7.67 -13.39
C MET A 144 1.70 6.67 -14.41
N CYS A 145 2.31 5.49 -14.56
CA CYS A 145 1.85 4.47 -15.49
C CYS A 145 1.32 3.23 -14.75
N SER A 146 0.01 3.00 -14.78
CA SER A 146 -0.62 1.80 -14.17
C SER A 146 -0.05 0.48 -14.71
N GLY A 147 0.42 0.47 -15.97
CA GLY A 147 1.12 -0.69 -16.53
C GLY A 147 2.43 -1.02 -15.81
N SER A 148 3.19 0.01 -15.39
CA SER A 148 4.42 -0.16 -14.60
C SER A 148 4.11 -0.69 -13.19
N TRP A 149 3.06 -0.21 -12.54
CA TRP A 149 2.57 -0.75 -11.26
C TRP A 149 2.25 -2.24 -11.35
N ARG A 150 1.43 -2.63 -12.33
CA ARG A 150 1.07 -4.04 -12.54
C ARG A 150 2.31 -4.93 -12.69
N SER A 151 3.26 -4.54 -13.54
CA SER A 151 4.48 -5.32 -13.76
C SER A 151 5.34 -5.42 -12.49
N ALA A 152 5.52 -4.33 -11.75
CA ALA A 152 6.33 -4.28 -10.55
C ALA A 152 5.71 -5.03 -9.35
N ILE A 153 4.38 -5.03 -9.23
CA ILE A 153 3.69 -5.87 -8.24
C ILE A 153 3.90 -7.34 -8.58
N HIS A 154 3.73 -7.73 -9.84
CA HIS A 154 3.90 -9.12 -10.26
C HIS A 154 5.33 -9.65 -10.12
N SER A 155 6.34 -8.81 -10.35
CA SER A 155 7.73 -9.20 -10.12
C SER A 155 8.10 -9.28 -8.64
N GLY A 156 7.30 -8.67 -7.76
CA GLY A 156 7.59 -8.48 -6.34
C GLY A 156 8.49 -7.26 -6.08
N ALA A 157 8.76 -6.42 -7.09
CA ALA A 157 9.50 -5.19 -6.90
C ALA A 157 8.76 -4.18 -6.00
N LEU A 158 7.42 -4.25 -6.03
CA LEU A 158 6.49 -3.57 -5.14
C LEU A 158 5.60 -4.58 -4.41
N ASN A 159 5.27 -4.27 -3.16
CA ASN A 159 4.41 -5.08 -2.31
C ASN A 159 3.65 -4.18 -1.32
N ILE A 160 2.80 -4.79 -0.49
CA ILE A 160 1.94 -4.08 0.48
C ILE A 160 2.73 -3.13 1.39
N GLY A 161 3.96 -3.47 1.80
CA GLY A 161 4.72 -2.65 2.75
C GLY A 161 5.42 -1.42 2.15
N ASN A 162 5.43 -1.25 0.81
CA ASN A 162 6.22 -0.20 0.17
C ASN A 162 5.53 0.53 -0.99
N TYR A 163 4.24 0.30 -1.24
CA TYR A 163 3.58 0.86 -2.43
C TYR A 163 3.43 2.38 -2.39
N LEU A 164 3.50 3.05 -1.23
CA LEU A 164 3.48 4.52 -1.19
C LEU A 164 4.83 5.15 -1.57
N THR A 165 5.94 4.44 -1.36
CA THR A 165 7.30 4.95 -1.62
C THR A 165 7.51 5.41 -3.07
N PRO A 166 7.14 4.65 -4.12
CA PRO A 166 7.30 5.08 -5.51
C PRO A 166 6.55 6.35 -5.89
N LEU A 167 5.46 6.68 -5.20
CA LEU A 167 4.68 7.89 -5.50
C LEU A 167 5.53 9.15 -5.29
N TYR A 168 6.42 9.17 -4.30
CA TYR A 168 7.36 10.26 -4.07
C TYR A 168 8.41 10.40 -5.18
N TYR A 169 8.53 9.42 -6.07
CA TYR A 169 9.39 9.46 -7.26
C TYR A 169 8.65 9.91 -8.52
N SER A 170 7.34 10.17 -8.46
CA SER A 170 6.51 10.60 -9.61
C SER A 170 6.88 11.96 -10.20
N GLY A 171 7.57 12.81 -9.42
CA GLY A 171 7.79 14.22 -9.77
C GLY A 171 6.70 15.16 -9.27
N SER A 172 5.58 14.62 -8.78
CA SER A 172 4.54 15.38 -8.06
C SER A 172 4.92 15.56 -6.58
N SER A 173 4.40 16.61 -5.95
CA SER A 173 4.47 16.76 -4.49
C SER A 173 3.42 15.88 -3.83
N ILE A 174 3.85 14.86 -3.09
CA ILE A 174 2.95 13.87 -2.48
C ILE A 174 2.76 14.15 -0.98
N HIS A 175 1.52 14.27 -0.54
CA HIS A 175 1.18 14.51 0.85
C HIS A 175 0.37 13.36 1.42
N ILE A 176 0.97 12.56 2.29
CA ILE A 176 0.26 11.48 2.98
C ILE A 176 -0.30 12.04 4.29
N ARG A 177 -1.59 11.79 4.51
CA ARG A 177 -2.33 12.02 5.76
C ARG A 177 -2.78 10.67 6.28
N HIS A 178 -1.97 10.07 7.14
CA HIS A 178 -2.15 8.72 7.65
C HIS A 178 -2.99 8.74 8.94
N LEU A 179 -4.17 8.12 8.89
CA LEU A 179 -5.00 7.84 10.06
C LEU A 179 -4.76 6.40 10.52
N ASN A 180 -4.18 6.21 11.72
CA ASN A 180 -3.90 4.88 12.27
C ASN A 180 -4.50 4.66 13.67
N ASN A 181 -4.48 3.43 14.17
CA ASN A 181 -5.00 3.12 15.52
C ASN A 181 -3.99 3.38 16.66
N VAL A 182 -2.76 3.83 16.36
CA VAL A 182 -1.73 4.05 17.39
C VAL A 182 -2.01 5.34 18.17
N SER A 183 -2.19 5.20 19.48
CA SER A 183 -2.39 6.34 20.39
C SER A 183 -1.13 7.21 20.44
N GLY A 184 -1.26 8.51 20.18
CA GLY A 184 -0.13 9.42 20.18
C GLY A 184 -0.54 10.84 19.76
N ARG A 185 0.36 11.80 19.98
CA ARG A 185 0.21 13.12 19.37
C ARG A 185 0.54 13.00 17.89
N GLY A 186 -0.24 13.65 17.04
CA GLY A 186 0.02 13.66 15.61
C GLY A 186 1.44 14.15 15.31
N ALA A 187 2.11 13.50 14.34
CA ALA A 187 3.49 13.77 13.99
C ALA A 187 3.58 14.16 12.52
N PHE A 188 4.27 15.27 12.25
CA PHE A 188 4.49 15.80 10.92
C PHE A 188 5.96 15.61 10.52
N SER A 189 6.20 15.22 9.27
CA SER A 189 7.53 15.16 8.68
C SER A 189 7.50 15.60 7.22
N TRP A 190 8.55 16.26 6.78
CA TRP A 190 8.84 16.42 5.36
C TRP A 190 9.46 15.15 4.81
N ILE A 191 9.24 14.89 3.52
CA ILE A 191 9.77 13.69 2.86
C ILE A 191 10.83 14.08 1.85
N VAL A 192 11.96 13.38 1.89
CA VAL A 192 13.04 13.47 0.89
C VAL A 192 13.30 12.09 0.28
N ARG A 193 13.76 12.06 -0.96
CA ARG A 193 14.24 10.81 -1.60
C ARG A 193 15.61 10.47 -1.02
N GLU A 194 15.72 9.29 -0.41
CA GLU A 194 16.97 8.79 0.15
C GLU A 194 17.14 7.33 -0.25
N PRO A 195 17.70 7.04 -1.43
CA PRO A 195 17.90 5.67 -1.88
C PRO A 195 18.80 4.89 -0.91
N CYS A 196 18.42 3.66 -0.59
CA CYS A 196 19.18 2.79 0.31
C CYS A 196 20.06 1.79 -0.47
N HIS A 197 20.98 1.15 0.25
CA HIS A 197 21.84 0.09 -0.29
C HIS A 197 21.80 -1.10 0.67
N TYR A 198 22.00 -2.29 0.12
CA TYR A 198 22.14 -3.53 0.90
C TYR A 198 23.47 -4.18 0.56
N ASP A 199 24.25 -4.53 1.58
CA ASP A 199 25.56 -5.17 1.40
C ASP A 199 25.45 -6.47 0.58
N LEU A 200 24.37 -7.22 0.79
CA LEU A 200 24.11 -8.47 0.08
C LEU A 200 23.76 -8.27 -1.40
N LEU A 201 23.32 -7.07 -1.81
CA LEU A 201 22.95 -6.71 -3.19
C LEU A 201 23.85 -5.58 -3.71
N PRO A 202 25.14 -5.86 -3.93
CA PRO A 202 26.15 -4.81 -4.16
C PRO A 202 25.92 -4.06 -5.47
N GLY A 203 26.31 -2.78 -5.48
CA GLY A 203 26.26 -1.94 -6.68
C GLY A 203 24.87 -1.46 -7.08
N ARG A 204 23.84 -1.72 -6.25
CA ARG A 204 22.46 -1.26 -6.48
C ARG A 204 22.04 -0.25 -5.41
N LYS A 205 21.24 0.72 -5.86
CA LYS A 205 20.52 1.69 -5.03
C LYS A 205 19.05 1.38 -5.14
N PHE A 206 18.36 1.23 -4.03
CA PHE A 206 16.94 0.91 -4.01
C PHE A 206 16.12 2.15 -3.63
N ALA A 207 14.97 2.32 -4.26
CA ALA A 207 14.14 3.50 -4.03
C ALA A 207 13.58 3.45 -2.61
N ALA A 208 13.96 4.46 -1.83
CA ALA A 208 13.55 4.65 -0.45
C ALA A 208 13.39 6.16 -0.18
N ILE A 209 12.80 6.48 0.96
CA ILE A 209 12.54 7.85 1.41
C ILE A 209 12.96 8.02 2.86
N ALA A 210 13.19 9.27 3.25
CA ALA A 210 13.46 9.64 4.63
C ALA A 210 12.50 10.72 5.11
N LYS A 211 12.18 10.66 6.40
CA LYS A 211 11.41 11.67 7.13
C LYS A 211 12.38 12.68 7.75
N VAL A 212 12.17 13.96 7.50
CA VAL A 212 13.01 15.05 8.03
C VAL A 212 12.15 16.12 8.70
N ASP A 213 12.68 16.75 9.75
CA ASP A 213 11.94 17.68 10.60
C ASP A 213 11.79 19.09 10.00
N SER A 214 12.61 19.42 9.00
CA SER A 214 12.65 20.76 8.40
C SER A 214 12.69 20.69 6.88
N PRO A 215 12.00 21.59 6.18
CA PRO A 215 11.96 21.55 4.73
C PRO A 215 13.32 21.97 4.16
N GLY A 216 13.77 21.25 3.14
CA GLY A 216 14.98 21.53 2.38
C GLY A 216 14.71 21.55 0.87
N PRO A 217 15.72 21.83 0.04
CA PRO A 217 15.54 21.96 -1.42
C PRO A 217 15.10 20.67 -2.11
N ASN A 218 15.30 19.51 -1.47
CA ASN A 218 15.01 18.18 -2.04
C ASN A 218 13.72 17.56 -1.48
N VAL A 219 12.86 18.37 -0.83
CA VAL A 219 11.57 17.90 -0.33
C VAL A 219 10.66 17.58 -1.50
N VAL A 220 10.04 16.40 -1.45
CA VAL A 220 9.15 15.87 -2.49
C VAL A 220 7.72 15.66 -1.98
N GLY A 221 7.44 16.12 -0.76
CA GLY A 221 6.16 15.87 -0.12
C GLY A 221 6.19 15.96 1.41
N SER A 222 5.09 15.53 2.03
CA SER A 222 5.00 15.44 3.48
C SER A 222 4.23 14.21 3.95
N TYR A 223 4.49 13.81 5.18
CA TYR A 223 3.79 12.75 5.86
C TYR A 223 3.31 13.28 7.20
N TYR A 224 2.00 13.18 7.44
CA TYR A 224 1.40 13.46 8.73
C TYR A 224 0.66 12.24 9.21
N VAL A 225 0.89 11.82 10.45
CA VAL A 225 0.18 10.70 11.08
C VAL A 225 -0.60 11.18 12.29
N SER A 226 -1.81 10.69 12.47
CA SER A 226 -2.63 10.90 13.66
C SER A 226 -3.57 9.71 13.88
N SER A 227 -4.06 9.53 15.10
CA SER A 227 -5.20 8.64 15.39
C SER A 227 -6.53 9.39 15.53
N ASP A 228 -6.51 10.69 15.23
CA ASP A 228 -7.68 11.55 15.30
C ASP A 228 -8.00 12.20 13.94
N PRO A 229 -9.11 11.82 13.28
CA PRO A 229 -9.44 12.33 11.95
C PRO A 229 -9.69 13.85 11.98
N ASP A 230 -10.19 14.41 13.08
CA ASP A 230 -10.37 15.85 13.21
C ASP A 230 -9.03 16.60 13.06
N THR A 231 -7.97 16.11 13.71
CA THR A 231 -6.63 16.70 13.57
C THR A 231 -6.00 16.46 12.21
N LEU A 232 -6.34 15.34 11.56
CA LEU A 232 -5.81 14.96 10.26
C LEU A 232 -6.23 15.94 9.16
N PHE A 233 -7.44 16.49 9.27
CA PHE A 233 -8.03 17.37 8.26
C PHE A 233 -7.82 18.87 8.51
N ILE A 234 -7.13 19.27 9.59
CA ILE A 234 -6.86 20.69 9.89
C ILE A 234 -5.93 21.33 8.84
N THR A 235 -5.05 20.55 8.21
CA THR A 235 -4.19 21.07 7.15
C THR A 235 -4.98 21.20 5.86
N GLU A 236 -4.98 22.38 5.23
CA GLU A 236 -5.54 22.56 3.89
C GLU A 236 -4.92 21.51 2.94
N PRO A 237 -5.71 20.54 2.45
CA PRO A 237 -5.16 19.55 1.55
C PRO A 237 -4.94 20.19 0.17
N SER A 238 -4.05 19.58 -0.60
CA SER A 238 -3.82 19.92 -1.99
C SER A 238 -5.11 19.91 -2.82
N ALA A 239 -5.06 20.54 -4.01
CA ALA A 239 -6.17 20.60 -4.95
C ALA A 239 -6.81 19.25 -5.32
N ARG A 240 -6.07 18.12 -5.24
CA ARG A 240 -6.60 16.78 -5.46
C ARG A 240 -6.41 15.91 -4.22
N VAL A 241 -7.51 15.34 -3.73
CA VAL A 241 -7.50 14.42 -2.58
C VAL A 241 -7.99 13.04 -2.99
N ILE A 242 -7.20 12.02 -2.68
CA ILE A 242 -7.58 10.61 -2.79
C ILE A 242 -7.70 10.06 -1.37
N ILE A 243 -8.70 9.22 -1.13
CA ILE A 243 -8.82 8.48 0.12
C ILE A 243 -8.54 7.00 -0.15
N HIS A 244 -7.46 6.50 0.46
CA HIS A 244 -7.16 5.07 0.56
C HIS A 244 -7.72 4.53 1.88
N ILE A 245 -8.38 3.38 1.79
CA ILE A 245 -8.91 2.66 2.95
C ILE A 245 -8.43 1.22 2.86
N ASP A 246 -7.51 0.84 3.75
CA ASP A 246 -7.34 -0.55 4.13
C ASP A 246 -8.47 -0.91 5.13
N LEU A 247 -9.16 -2.02 4.89
CA LEU A 247 -10.18 -2.52 5.81
C LEU A 247 -9.62 -2.90 7.18
N ASP A 248 -8.33 -3.24 7.29
CA ASP A 248 -7.68 -3.60 8.53
C ASP A 248 -7.63 -2.44 9.54
N TYR A 249 -7.63 -1.20 9.06
CA TYR A 249 -7.79 0.00 9.89
C TYR A 249 -9.05 -0.07 10.77
N PHE A 250 -10.15 -0.59 10.20
CA PHE A 250 -11.40 -0.74 10.93
C PHE A 250 -11.41 -2.02 11.75
N ILE A 251 -11.06 -3.15 11.13
CA ILE A 251 -11.07 -4.48 11.73
C ILE A 251 -9.82 -5.25 11.31
N ASN A 252 -8.88 -5.39 12.23
CA ASN A 252 -7.68 -6.22 12.08
C ASN A 252 -7.83 -7.48 12.95
N ASP A 253 -8.19 -8.60 12.33
CA ASP A 253 -8.45 -9.87 12.99
C ASP A 253 -7.15 -10.65 13.28
N PHE A 254 -6.20 -10.55 12.36
CA PHE A 254 -5.08 -11.49 12.28
C PHE A 254 -3.71 -10.81 12.43
N ASN A 255 -3.58 -9.55 12.01
CA ASN A 255 -2.31 -8.85 11.91
C ASN A 255 -1.23 -9.67 11.17
N GLY A 256 -1.64 -10.34 10.08
CA GLY A 256 -0.79 -11.24 9.30
C GLY A 256 -0.47 -12.59 9.97
N ALA A 257 -1.04 -12.89 11.14
CA ALA A 257 -0.82 -14.12 11.90
C ALA A 257 -2.04 -15.04 11.88
N SER A 258 -1.82 -16.34 11.64
CA SER A 258 -2.91 -17.33 11.68
C SER A 258 -3.46 -17.52 13.08
N CYS A 259 -4.78 -17.39 13.24
CA CYS A 259 -5.51 -17.77 14.45
C CYS A 259 -5.98 -19.24 14.42
N GLY A 260 -5.60 -20.00 13.38
CA GLY A 260 -6.04 -21.37 13.15
C GLY A 260 -7.49 -21.50 12.66
N ALA A 261 -7.87 -22.72 12.26
CA ALA A 261 -9.18 -23.00 11.66
C ALA A 261 -10.39 -22.79 12.59
N ALA A 262 -10.15 -22.58 13.89
CA ALA A 262 -11.20 -22.36 14.90
C ALA A 262 -11.54 -20.87 15.11
N TYR A 263 -11.02 -19.97 14.25
CA TYR A 263 -11.29 -18.54 14.37
C TYR A 263 -12.78 -18.21 14.27
N VAL A 264 -13.29 -17.51 15.28
CA VAL A 264 -14.65 -16.96 15.33
C VAL A 264 -14.54 -15.45 15.50
N PRO A 265 -15.05 -14.66 14.54
CA PRO A 265 -15.02 -13.21 14.64
C PRO A 265 -15.72 -12.67 15.88
N ASP A 266 -15.06 -11.77 16.61
CA ASP A 266 -15.70 -11.07 17.73
C ASP A 266 -16.71 -10.04 17.21
N VAL A 267 -17.96 -10.17 17.65
CA VAL A 267 -19.06 -9.27 17.28
C VAL A 267 -18.74 -7.83 17.66
N SER A 268 -17.99 -7.60 18.75
CA SER A 268 -17.61 -6.27 19.22
C SER A 268 -16.76 -5.49 18.22
N LEU A 269 -16.06 -6.19 17.31
CA LEU A 269 -15.23 -5.56 16.27
C LEU A 269 -16.08 -4.72 15.32
N ARG A 270 -17.29 -5.18 14.97
CA ARG A 270 -18.20 -4.42 14.10
C ARG A 270 -18.72 -3.16 14.79
N ASP A 271 -19.01 -3.23 16.09
CA ASP A 271 -19.45 -2.06 16.86
C ASP A 271 -18.34 -0.99 16.92
N ASN A 272 -17.09 -1.42 17.15
CA ASN A 272 -15.93 -0.53 17.11
C ASN A 272 -15.70 0.07 15.72
N ALA A 273 -15.84 -0.72 14.66
CA ALA A 273 -15.73 -0.26 13.28
C ALA A 273 -16.81 0.77 12.92
N ILE A 274 -18.06 0.59 13.38
CA ILE A 274 -19.13 1.59 13.20
C ILE A 274 -18.74 2.93 13.82
N ASN A 275 -18.19 2.92 15.04
CA ASN A 275 -17.76 4.14 15.72
C ASN A 275 -16.61 4.84 14.97
N LYS A 276 -15.62 4.07 14.49
CA LYS A 276 -14.51 4.60 13.67
C LYS A 276 -15.03 5.21 12.36
N LEU A 277 -15.89 4.49 11.64
CA LEU A 277 -16.53 4.97 10.41
C LEU A 277 -17.28 6.29 10.68
N GLN A 278 -18.08 6.35 11.75
CA GLN A 278 -18.83 7.54 12.11
C GLN A 278 -17.89 8.72 12.37
N ARG A 279 -16.86 8.54 13.21
CA ARG A 279 -15.87 9.60 13.51
C ARG A 279 -15.16 10.10 12.25
N PHE A 280 -14.73 9.19 11.39
CA PHE A 280 -14.03 9.53 10.16
C PHE A 280 -14.91 10.36 9.21
N PHE A 281 -16.13 9.90 8.93
CA PHE A 281 -17.04 10.61 8.02
C PHE A 281 -17.53 11.93 8.60
N ASP A 282 -17.76 12.04 9.91
CA ASP A 282 -18.13 13.31 10.55
C ASP A 282 -17.01 14.34 10.42
N ALA A 283 -15.77 13.94 10.69
CA ALA A 283 -14.60 14.80 10.52
C ALA A 283 -14.39 15.22 9.05
N LEU A 284 -14.54 14.28 8.10
CA LEU A 284 -14.40 14.55 6.66
C LEU A 284 -15.48 15.50 6.16
N ILE A 285 -16.71 15.35 6.65
CA ILE A 285 -17.81 16.25 6.38
C ILE A 285 -17.52 17.67 6.88
N ASN A 286 -16.95 17.78 8.09
CA ASN A 286 -16.70 19.08 8.71
C ASN A 286 -15.52 19.82 8.06
N SER A 287 -14.62 19.11 7.38
CA SER A 287 -13.45 19.69 6.74
C SER A 287 -13.73 20.28 5.34
N ASN A 288 -14.90 20.02 4.74
CA ASN A 288 -15.25 20.43 3.36
C ASN A 288 -14.18 20.08 2.32
N ILE A 289 -13.45 18.98 2.55
CA ILE A 289 -12.53 18.42 1.56
C ILE A 289 -13.38 17.90 0.41
N GLU A 290 -12.92 18.03 -0.83
CA GLU A 290 -13.51 17.33 -1.98
C GLU A 290 -12.67 16.11 -2.32
N VAL A 291 -13.28 14.92 -2.30
CA VAL A 291 -12.59 13.66 -2.60
C VAL A 291 -12.69 13.37 -4.10
N ALA A 292 -11.55 13.26 -4.77
CA ALA A 292 -11.48 12.90 -6.19
C ALA A 292 -11.75 11.40 -6.40
N ARG A 293 -11.24 10.55 -5.52
CA ARG A 293 -11.35 9.09 -5.62
C ARG A 293 -11.29 8.39 -4.27
N TRP A 294 -12.03 7.31 -4.16
CA TRP A 294 -11.94 6.34 -3.07
C TRP A 294 -11.29 5.06 -3.58
N ILE A 295 -10.29 4.57 -2.87
CA ILE A 295 -9.64 3.29 -3.15
C ILE A 295 -9.74 2.45 -1.89
N ILE A 296 -10.32 1.26 -2.00
CA ILE A 296 -10.52 0.35 -0.88
C ILE A 296 -9.74 -0.94 -1.13
N ALA A 297 -8.89 -1.31 -0.20
CA ALA A 297 -8.21 -2.58 -0.18
C ALA A 297 -8.78 -3.47 0.93
N THR A 298 -9.03 -4.74 0.63
CA THR A 298 -9.70 -5.64 1.59
C THR A 298 -8.74 -6.35 2.55
N SER A 299 -7.44 -6.32 2.26
CA SER A 299 -6.33 -6.82 3.06
C SER A 299 -6.53 -8.23 3.61
N PRO A 300 -6.61 -9.24 2.71
CA PRO A 300 -6.72 -10.64 3.09
C PRO A 300 -5.59 -11.06 4.02
N GLY A 301 -5.93 -11.79 5.07
CA GLY A 301 -4.96 -12.18 6.11
C GLY A 301 -4.66 -11.10 7.15
N PHE A 302 -5.29 -9.92 7.05
CA PHE A 302 -5.35 -8.91 8.11
C PHE A 302 -6.81 -8.70 8.54
N CYS A 303 -7.68 -8.32 7.60
CA CYS A 303 -9.13 -8.24 7.80
C CYS A 303 -9.79 -9.52 7.27
N SER A 304 -10.54 -10.24 8.12
CA SER A 304 -11.23 -11.45 7.72
C SER A 304 -12.31 -11.17 6.67
N ALA A 305 -12.37 -12.03 5.67
CA ALA A 305 -13.38 -12.04 4.62
C ALA A 305 -14.81 -12.16 5.15
N TYR A 306 -14.98 -12.61 6.39
CA TYR A 306 -16.25 -12.53 7.10
C TYR A 306 -16.81 -11.10 7.22
N HIS A 307 -15.94 -10.08 7.31
CA HIS A 307 -16.32 -8.68 7.47
C HIS A 307 -16.46 -7.92 6.15
N TRP A 308 -15.84 -8.39 5.07
CA TRP A 308 -15.70 -7.62 3.82
C TRP A 308 -17.02 -7.11 3.25
N GLU A 309 -18.02 -7.97 3.06
CA GLU A 309 -19.31 -7.54 2.49
C GLU A 309 -19.96 -6.44 3.34
N TRP A 310 -19.91 -6.63 4.66
CA TRP A 310 -20.52 -5.70 5.60
C TRP A 310 -19.77 -4.36 5.61
N LEU A 311 -18.44 -4.37 5.70
CA LEU A 311 -17.61 -3.16 5.67
C LEU A 311 -17.74 -2.41 4.35
N LEU A 312 -17.64 -3.10 3.21
CA LEU A 312 -17.80 -2.50 1.88
C LEU A 312 -19.17 -1.84 1.75
N LYS A 313 -20.24 -2.50 2.19
CA LYS A 313 -21.59 -1.91 2.18
C LYS A 313 -21.70 -0.68 3.09
N GLN A 314 -21.08 -0.69 4.27
CA GLN A 314 -21.06 0.49 5.16
C GLN A 314 -20.31 1.66 4.51
N LEU A 315 -19.16 1.39 3.88
CA LEU A 315 -18.36 2.39 3.19
C LEU A 315 -19.11 2.97 1.98
N GLU A 316 -19.63 2.12 1.10
CA GLU A 316 -20.41 2.54 -0.08
C GLU A 316 -21.58 3.46 0.30
N GLN A 317 -22.34 3.11 1.33
CA GLN A 317 -23.47 3.91 1.80
C GLN A 317 -23.04 5.30 2.30
N ARG A 318 -21.93 5.37 3.04
CA ARG A 318 -21.41 6.62 3.62
C ARG A 318 -20.73 7.50 2.57
N ILE A 319 -19.99 6.89 1.65
CA ILE A 319 -19.40 7.58 0.48
C ILE A 319 -20.50 8.20 -0.37
N ALA A 320 -21.56 7.45 -0.70
CA ALA A 320 -22.68 7.97 -1.47
C ALA A 320 -23.40 9.12 -0.73
N ALA A 321 -23.59 9.00 0.59
CA ALA A 321 -24.20 10.07 1.39
C ALA A 321 -23.34 11.34 1.43
N TYR A 322 -22.02 11.20 1.50
CA TYR A 322 -21.07 12.29 1.45
C TYR A 322 -21.08 12.98 0.06
N ASP A 323 -20.98 12.22 -1.03
CA ASP A 323 -20.97 12.76 -2.40
C ASP A 323 -22.29 13.47 -2.78
N HIS A 324 -23.44 12.97 -2.30
CA HIS A 324 -24.73 13.63 -2.51
C HIS A 324 -24.84 15.00 -1.83
N ARG A 325 -24.07 15.23 -0.76
CA ARG A 325 -24.09 16.51 -0.03
C ARG A 325 -23.37 17.61 -0.82
N GLU A 326 -22.23 17.29 -1.43
CA GLU A 326 -21.49 18.17 -2.34
C GLU A 326 -22.38 18.65 -3.48
N THR A 327 -23.14 17.74 -4.09
CA THR A 327 -24.05 18.08 -5.20
C THR A 327 -25.15 19.06 -4.78
N ARG A 328 -25.60 19.04 -3.51
CA ARG A 328 -26.63 19.96 -2.99
C ARG A 328 -26.06 21.29 -2.48
N GLY A 329 -24.78 21.32 -2.11
CA GLY A 329 -24.08 22.54 -1.68
C GLY A 329 -23.75 23.52 -2.82
N ILE A 330 -23.90 23.09 -4.09
CA ILE A 330 -23.64 23.90 -5.30
C ILE A 330 -24.82 24.84 -5.64
N ILE A 331 -25.95 24.79 -4.93
CA ILE A 331 -26.94 25.88 -4.94
C ILE A 331 -26.48 26.96 -3.95
N LYS A 332 -25.37 27.64 -4.24
CA LYS A 332 -25.07 28.94 -3.64
C LYS A 332 -25.86 30.00 -4.42
N ILE A 333 -26.81 30.63 -3.73
CA ILE A 333 -27.53 31.84 -4.17
C ILE A 333 -26.53 32.98 -4.35
#